data_AF-A0A7V3HCV5-F1
#
_entry.id   AF-A0A7V3HCV5-F1
#
_cell.length_a   1.000
_cell.length_b   1.000
_cell.length_c   1.000
_cell.angle_alpha   90.00
_cell.angle_beta   90.00
_cell.angle_gamma   90.00
#
_symmetry.space_group_name_H-M   'P 1'
#
loop_
_entity.id
_entity.type
_entity.pdbx_description
1 polymer ?
#
loop_
_entity_poly.entity_id
_entity_poly.type
_entity_poly.pdbx_seq_one_letter_code
_entity_poly.pdbx_strand_id
1 'polypeptide(L)' 'ARSLDKIIKLSRTIADLDNSDKILKKHISESLQYRLLDRTMVLT' A
#
# COMPACT_ATOMS: atom_id res chain seq x y z
N ALA A 1 15.92 -4.46 0.24
CA ALA A 1 14.93 -5.09 1.16
C ALA A 1 13.88 -4.08 1.68
N ARG A 2 14.28 -2.99 2.35
CA ARG A 2 13.41 -2.07 3.13
C ARG A 2 12.16 -1.48 2.44
N SER A 3 12.14 -1.41 1.10
CA SER A 3 10.99 -0.89 0.34
C SER A 3 9.84 -1.90 0.27
N LEU A 4 10.15 -3.21 0.19
CA LEU A 4 9.14 -4.26 0.15
C LEU A 4 8.43 -4.39 1.50
N ASP A 5 9.17 -4.26 2.60
CA ASP A 5 8.60 -4.30 3.96
C ASP A 5 7.55 -3.19 4.18
N LYS A 6 7.80 -2.00 3.60
CA LYS A 6 6.83 -0.89 3.65
C LYS A 6 5.57 -1.19 2.83
N ILE A 7 5.72 -1.79 1.66
CA ILE A 7 4.59 -2.18 0.80
C ILE A 7 3.72 -3.21 1.53
N ILE A 8 4.32 -4.22 2.16
CA ILE A 8 3.58 -5.26 2.90
C ILE A 8 2.83 -4.65 4.10
N LYS A 9 3.46 -3.75 4.86
CA LYS A 9 2.80 -3.07 5.98
C LYS A 9 1.61 -2.23 5.53
N LEU A 10 1.78 -1.43 4.47
CA LEU A 10 0.69 -0.62 3.94
C LEU A 10 -0.42 -1.49 3.34
N SER A 11 -0.07 -2.57 2.65
CA SER A 11 -1.03 -3.56 2.15
C SER A 11 -1.82 -4.22 3.27
N ARG A 12 -1.20 -4.49 4.43
CA ARG A 12 -1.89 -5.01 5.61
C ARG A 12 -2.88 -3.97 6.15
N THR A 13 -2.47 -2.71 6.30
CA THR A 13 -3.36 -1.64 6.75
C THR A 13 -4.58 -1.50 5.83
N ILE A 14 -4.39 -1.55 4.51
CA ILE A 14 -5.50 -1.50 3.55
C ILE A 14 -6.41 -2.72 3.68
N ALA A 15 -5.83 -3.92 3.86
CA ALA A 15 -6.61 -5.15 4.09
C ALA A 15 -7.46 -5.06 5.37
N ASP A 16 -6.90 -4.50 6.44
CA ASP A 16 -7.60 -4.33 7.72
C ASP A 16 -8.78 -3.33 7.57
N LEU A 17 -8.60 -2.26 6.78
CA LEU A 17 -9.68 -1.31 6.46
C LEU A 17 -10.80 -1.92 5.59
N ASP A 18 -10.45 -2.86 4.70
CA ASP A 18 -11.39 -3.64 3.88
C ASP A 18 -12.03 -4.80 4.68
N ASN A 19 -11.76 -4.92 5.99
CA ASN A 19 -12.16 -6.05 6.84
C ASN A 19 -11.77 -7.42 6.23
N SER A 20 -10.61 -7.47 5.59
CA SER A 20 -10.10 -8.67 4.93
C SER A 20 -8.98 -9.31 5.75
N ASP A 21 -9.19 -10.55 6.19
CA ASP A 21 -8.19 -11.30 6.97
C ASP A 21 -6.87 -11.54 6.23
N LYS A 22 -6.94 -11.55 4.89
CA LYS A 22 -5.81 -11.83 4.00
C LYS A 22 -5.45 -10.62 3.16
N ILE A 23 -4.15 -10.42 2.96
CA ILE A 23 -3.68 -9.48 1.94
C ILE A 23 -3.95 -10.08 0.56
N LEU A 24 -4.84 -9.45 -0.20
CA LEU A 24 -5.16 -9.80 -1.57
C LEU A 24 -4.39 -8.90 -2.54
N LYS A 25 -4.33 -9.31 -3.81
CA LYS A 25 -3.66 -8.54 -4.88
C LYS A 25 -4.15 -7.08 -4.95
N LYS A 26 -5.45 -6.85 -4.70
CA LYS A 26 -6.04 -5.50 -4.68
C LYS A 26 -5.38 -4.58 -3.64
N HIS A 27 -5.10 -5.07 -2.42
CA HIS A 27 -4.46 -4.28 -1.36
C HIS A 27 -3.01 -3.91 -1.71
N ILE A 28 -2.30 -4.83 -2.40
CA ILE A 28 -0.93 -4.58 -2.86
C ILE A 28 -0.94 -3.51 -3.96
N SER A 29 -1.79 -3.66 -4.97
CA SER A 29 -1.95 -2.67 -6.04
C SER A 29 -2.30 -1.28 -5.49
N GLU A 30 -3.17 -1.21 -4.50
CA GLU A 30 -3.56 0.04 -3.85
C GLU A 30 -2.40 0.66 -3.05
N SER A 31 -1.65 -0.14 -2.27
CA SER A 31 -0.46 0.34 -1.56
C SER A 31 0.62 0.91 -2.48
N LEU A 32 0.76 0.35 -3.70
CA LEU A 32 1.68 0.86 -4.71
C LEU A 32 1.19 2.20 -5.26
N GLN A 33 -0.11 2.38 -5.46
CA GLN A 33 -0.70 3.63 -5.93
C GLN A 33 -0.53 4.77 -4.91
N TYR A 34 -0.77 4.52 -3.62
CA TYR A 34 -0.50 5.52 -2.57
C TYR A 34 0.94 6.02 -2.59
N ARG A 35 1.91 5.12 -2.81
CA ARG A 35 3.32 5.49 -2.89
C ARG A 35 3.66 6.34 -4.12
N LEU A 36 2.94 6.18 -5.22
CA LEU A 36 3.08 7.06 -6.39
C LEU A 36 2.47 8.42 -6.08
N LEU A 37 1.30 8.44 -5.44
CA LEU A 37 0.61 9.67 -5.04
C LEU A 37 1.47 10.53 -4.10
N ASP A 38 2.06 9.93 -3.06
CA ASP A 38 2.98 10.59 -2.14
C ASP A 38 4.19 11.21 -2.85
N ARG A 39 4.67 10.60 -3.95
CA ARG A 39 5.79 11.12 -4.73
C ARG A 39 5.37 12.25 -5.65
N THR A 40 4.16 12.18 -6.20
CA THR A 40 3.60 13.19 -7.09
C THR A 40 3.19 14.45 -6.33
N MET A 41 2.64 14.33 -5.11
CA MET A 41 2.25 15.48 -4.28
C MET A 41 3.44 16.37 -3.90
N VAL A 42 4.66 15.83 -3.83
CA VAL A 42 5.87 16.62 -3.53
C VAL A 42 6.39 17.39 -4.76
N LEU A 43 5.86 17.11 -5.96
CA LEU A 43 6.32 17.67 -7.24
C LEU A 43 5.36 18.71 -7.84
N THR A 44 4.32 19.14 -7.12
CA THR A 44 3.35 20.17 -7.56
C THR A 44 3.41 21.37 -6.63
#